data_AF-A0A7J2UWE5-F1
#
_entry.id   AF-A0A7J2UWE5-F1
#
_cell.length_a   1.000
_cell.length_b   1.000
_cell.length_c   1.000
_cell.angle_alpha   90.00
_cell.angle_beta   90.00
_cell.angle_gamma   90.00
#
_symmetry.space_group_name_H-M   'P 1'
#
loop_
_entity.id
_entity.type
_entity.pdbx_description
1 polymer ?
#
loop_
_entity_poly.entity_id
_entity_poly.type
_entity_poly.pdbx_seq_one_letter_code
_entity_poly.pdbx_strand_id
1 'polypeptide(L)'
;PTRGKQQTTDHPPIHPVDAPSKKLGTDQEKIYELICRRFFATLAKDAISETTEVWLDISGETFTVSGYRLIEANWKHLYPYFKEKRKQIPELVSGENIEVVKITLKKDMTKPPQRYTQGALIIKMEQLSLGTKSTRHEIISKLYSRKYVMGGTPIPTSTAIAVVDALINCDVVKPKMTAKLEADMNDIAEGKKTLQETVKESRQMLTKVMVELEPEKEKIKENINNAVKAQNTIGPCPKCGKSLMVRVSKKGKRFVGCTGYPDCKNTYSLPQQGGLTMTTKACDACNAPIVQVKLKGRRSWDLCINPECPKKKKKIEKTV
;
A
#
# COMPACT_ATOMS: atom_id res chain seq x y z
N PRO A 1 -9.60 -32.27 -1.40
CA PRO A 1 -9.07 -30.92 -1.71
C PRO A 1 -9.89 -30.22 -2.78
N THR A 2 -10.56 -29.12 -2.42
CA THR A 2 -11.23 -28.24 -3.39
C THR A 2 -10.20 -27.65 -4.36
N ARG A 3 -10.43 -27.78 -5.68
CA ARG A 3 -9.55 -27.23 -6.71
C ARG A 3 -9.80 -25.73 -6.90
N GLY A 4 -8.72 -24.96 -7.06
CA GLY A 4 -8.80 -23.53 -7.37
C GLY A 4 -9.05 -23.25 -8.85
N LYS A 5 -9.27 -21.97 -9.20
CA LYS A 5 -9.50 -21.52 -10.58
C LYS A 5 -8.23 -21.51 -11.45
N GLN A 6 -7.06 -21.45 -10.84
CA GLN A 6 -5.77 -21.44 -11.53
C GLN A 6 -5.15 -22.83 -11.48
N GLN A 7 -4.69 -23.32 -12.64
CA GLN A 7 -3.93 -24.55 -12.76
C GLN A 7 -2.49 -24.21 -13.16
N THR A 8 -1.53 -24.67 -12.38
CA THR A 8 -0.10 -24.63 -12.71
C THR A 8 0.36 -26.06 -12.89
N THR A 9 1.01 -26.36 -14.02
CA THR A 9 1.44 -27.72 -14.37
C THR A 9 2.62 -28.18 -13.54
N ASP A 10 3.52 -27.26 -13.16
CA ASP A 10 4.85 -27.64 -12.65
C ASP A 10 5.02 -27.38 -11.15
N HIS A 11 4.04 -26.71 -10.52
CA HIS A 11 4.12 -26.31 -9.12
C HIS A 11 2.78 -26.60 -8.42
N PRO A 12 2.76 -27.46 -7.39
CA PRO A 12 1.57 -27.62 -6.57
C PRO A 12 1.27 -26.34 -5.77
N PRO A 13 0.02 -26.13 -5.34
CA PRO A 13 -0.31 -25.05 -4.41
C PRO A 13 0.54 -25.13 -3.14
N ILE A 14 0.76 -24.00 -2.46
CA ILE A 14 1.45 -23.98 -1.17
C ILE A 14 0.64 -24.80 -0.16
N HIS A 15 1.26 -25.83 0.42
CA HIS A 15 0.67 -26.75 1.39
C HIS A 15 1.71 -27.13 2.46
N PRO A 16 1.26 -27.53 3.67
CA PRO A 16 2.17 -28.04 4.67
C PRO A 16 2.73 -29.40 4.25
N VAL A 17 4.04 -29.60 4.46
CA VAL A 17 4.72 -30.88 4.18
C VAL A 17 4.90 -31.68 5.47
N ASP A 18 5.33 -31.00 6.54
CA ASP A 18 5.55 -31.62 7.85
C ASP A 18 5.36 -30.59 8.98
N ALA A 19 5.24 -31.08 10.21
CA ALA A 19 5.29 -30.28 11.42
C ALA A 19 6.69 -29.67 11.63
N PRO A 20 6.79 -28.46 12.17
CA PRO A 20 8.09 -27.84 12.42
C PRO A 20 8.84 -28.60 13.51
N SER A 21 10.03 -29.12 13.19
CA SER A 21 10.90 -29.85 14.13
C SER A 21 11.52 -28.96 15.22
N LYS A 22 11.52 -27.64 15.02
CA LYS A 22 11.99 -26.63 15.97
C LYS A 22 10.91 -25.58 16.19
N LYS A 23 10.93 -24.95 17.36
CA LYS A 23 10.04 -23.83 17.66
C LYS A 23 10.25 -22.70 16.65
N LEU A 24 9.17 -22.31 15.97
CA LEU A 24 9.18 -21.22 15.00
C LEU A 24 9.20 -19.86 15.71
N GLY A 25 9.76 -18.84 15.05
CA GLY A 25 9.57 -17.46 15.48
C GLY A 25 8.11 -17.02 15.29
N THR A 26 7.66 -16.00 16.02
CA THR A 26 6.25 -15.56 16.06
C THR A 26 5.65 -15.28 14.67
N ASP A 27 6.40 -14.67 13.75
CA ASP A 27 5.90 -14.38 12.40
C ASP A 27 5.87 -15.63 11.50
N GLN A 28 6.85 -16.52 11.65
CA GLN A 28 6.90 -17.80 10.92
C GLN A 28 5.74 -18.71 11.35
N GLU A 29 5.47 -18.77 12.66
CA GLU A 29 4.37 -19.54 13.24
C GLU A 29 3.02 -19.08 12.69
N LYS A 30 2.77 -17.77 12.64
CA LYS A 30 1.53 -17.22 12.08
C LYS A 30 1.34 -17.57 10.61
N ILE A 31 2.40 -17.50 9.80
CA ILE A 31 2.34 -17.86 8.38
C ILE A 31 2.10 -19.36 8.22
N TYR A 32 2.83 -20.19 8.98
CA TYR A 32 2.66 -21.64 8.95
C TYR A 32 1.25 -22.06 9.36
N GLU A 33 0.71 -21.52 10.46
CA GLU A 33 -0.65 -21.75 10.91
C GLU A 33 -1.67 -21.35 9.83
N LEU A 34 -1.49 -20.19 9.18
CA LEU A 34 -2.36 -19.74 8.09
C LEU A 34 -2.38 -20.75 6.93
N ILE A 35 -1.20 -21.26 6.53
CA ILE A 35 -1.06 -22.26 5.46
C ILE A 35 -1.75 -23.56 5.87
N CYS A 36 -1.46 -24.08 7.06
CA CYS A 36 -2.05 -25.33 7.56
C CYS A 36 -3.58 -25.24 7.64
N ARG A 37 -4.11 -24.19 8.28
CA ARG A 37 -5.55 -23.98 8.39
C ARG A 37 -6.20 -23.85 7.02
N ARG A 38 -5.57 -23.12 6.09
CA ARG A 38 -6.10 -22.98 4.73
C ARG A 38 -6.14 -24.32 4.02
N PHE A 39 -5.06 -25.09 4.09
CA PHE A 39 -4.97 -26.41 3.49
C PHE A 39 -6.02 -27.37 4.05
N PHE A 40 -6.11 -27.54 5.36
CA PHE A 40 -7.11 -28.43 5.98
C PHE A 40 -8.54 -27.99 5.69
N ALA A 41 -8.82 -26.68 5.60
CA ALA A 41 -10.12 -26.19 5.18
C ALA A 41 -10.50 -26.65 3.75
N THR A 42 -9.54 -26.82 2.84
CA THR A 42 -9.83 -27.39 1.49
C THR A 42 -10.14 -28.88 1.49
N LEU A 43 -9.83 -29.59 2.58
CA LEU A 43 -10.10 -31.01 2.76
C LEU A 43 -11.40 -31.26 3.55
N ALA A 44 -11.90 -30.24 4.24
CA ALA A 44 -13.12 -30.31 5.03
C ALA A 44 -14.38 -30.21 4.18
N LYS A 45 -15.52 -30.57 4.77
CA LYS A 45 -16.85 -30.39 4.17
C LYS A 45 -17.18 -28.90 4.00
N ASP A 46 -18.08 -28.61 3.07
CA ASP A 46 -18.66 -27.27 2.93
C ASP A 46 -19.47 -26.88 4.17
N ALA A 47 -19.42 -25.60 4.53
CA ALA A 47 -20.24 -25.08 5.62
C ALA A 47 -21.70 -24.96 5.15
N ILE A 48 -22.63 -25.40 6.00
CA ILE A 48 -24.06 -25.34 5.72
C ILE A 48 -24.64 -24.16 6.48
N SER A 49 -25.35 -23.28 5.77
CA SER A 49 -25.99 -22.10 6.34
C SER A 49 -27.32 -21.83 5.70
N GLU A 50 -28.24 -21.30 6.49
CA GLU A 50 -29.54 -20.81 6.07
C GLU A 50 -29.49 -19.30 5.89
N THR A 51 -30.08 -18.82 4.80
CA THR A 51 -30.30 -17.39 4.56
C THR A 51 -31.79 -17.17 4.43
N THR A 52 -32.33 -16.26 5.24
CA THR A 52 -33.75 -15.89 5.23
C THR A 52 -33.85 -14.47 4.69
N GLU A 53 -34.75 -14.22 3.76
CA GLU A 53 -35.07 -12.88 3.30
C GLU A 53 -36.50 -12.56 3.73
N VAL A 54 -36.67 -11.44 4.41
CA VAL A 54 -37.97 -11.01 4.94
C VAL A 54 -38.32 -9.66 4.34
N TRP A 55 -39.53 -9.59 3.81
CA TRP A 55 -40.10 -8.37 3.23
C TRP A 55 -41.16 -7.85 4.19
N LEU A 56 -41.00 -6.60 4.61
CA LEU A 56 -41.84 -5.94 5.59
C LEU A 56 -42.58 -4.81 4.89
N ASP A 57 -43.91 -4.83 4.96
CA ASP A 57 -44.73 -3.68 4.58
C ASP A 57 -44.90 -2.77 5.79
N ILE A 58 -44.43 -1.53 5.68
CA ILE A 58 -44.63 -0.48 6.67
C ILE A 58 -45.39 0.66 6.00
N SER A 59 -46.71 0.70 6.21
CA SER A 59 -47.59 1.75 5.67
C SER A 59 -47.58 1.85 4.13
N GLY A 60 -47.50 0.72 3.42
CA GLY A 60 -47.47 0.63 1.96
C GLY A 60 -46.07 0.66 1.35
N GLU A 61 -45.01 0.82 2.17
CA GLU A 61 -43.62 0.86 1.72
C GLU A 61 -42.90 -0.44 2.07
N THR A 62 -42.18 -1.01 1.09
CA THR A 62 -41.48 -2.29 1.25
C THR A 62 -40.07 -2.11 1.80
N PHE A 63 -39.79 -2.74 2.93
CA PHE A 63 -38.46 -2.85 3.54
C PHE A 63 -37.97 -4.30 3.45
N THR A 64 -36.67 -4.49 3.28
CA THR A 64 -36.07 -5.84 3.24
C THR A 64 -35.02 -6.01 4.33
N VAL A 65 -34.99 -7.21 4.90
CA VAL A 65 -33.93 -7.65 5.80
C VAL A 65 -33.51 -9.06 5.46
N SER A 66 -32.20 -9.31 5.48
CA SER A 66 -31.65 -10.65 5.27
C SER A 66 -31.04 -11.17 6.57
N GLY A 67 -31.53 -12.33 6.99
CA GLY A 67 -31.00 -13.14 8.07
C GLY A 67 -29.98 -14.17 7.59
N TYR A 68 -29.07 -14.53 8.48
CA TYR A 68 -28.12 -15.60 8.27
C TYR A 68 -27.98 -16.45 9.54
N ARG A 69 -28.11 -17.77 9.40
CA ARG A 69 -27.92 -18.75 10.47
C ARG A 69 -26.95 -19.83 9.99
N LEU A 70 -25.85 -20.01 10.71
CA LEU A 70 -24.89 -21.08 10.43
C LEU A 70 -25.40 -22.38 11.06
N ILE A 71 -25.68 -23.40 10.25
CA ILE A 71 -26.15 -24.71 10.71
C ILE A 71 -24.96 -25.60 11.01
N GLU A 72 -24.05 -25.76 10.04
CA GLU A 72 -22.82 -26.52 10.19
C GLU A 72 -21.61 -25.66 9.82
N ALA A 73 -20.68 -25.50 10.76
CA ALA A 73 -19.49 -24.68 10.53
C ALA A 73 -18.51 -25.32 9.54
N ASN A 74 -18.29 -26.64 9.64
CA ASN A 74 -17.35 -27.41 8.83
C ASN A 74 -16.02 -26.65 8.59
N TRP A 75 -15.63 -26.37 7.33
CA TRP A 75 -14.37 -25.66 7.04
C TRP A 75 -14.24 -24.29 7.72
N LYS A 76 -15.35 -23.59 8.04
CA LYS A 76 -15.32 -22.28 8.71
C LYS A 76 -14.76 -22.37 10.14
N HIS A 77 -14.89 -23.52 10.80
CA HIS A 77 -14.29 -23.74 12.12
C HIS A 77 -12.74 -23.85 12.03
N LEU A 78 -12.24 -24.50 10.97
CA LEU A 78 -10.80 -24.68 10.74
C LEU A 78 -10.11 -23.40 10.26
N TYR A 79 -10.81 -22.56 9.50
CA TYR A 79 -10.31 -21.31 8.94
C TYR A 79 -11.05 -20.07 9.49
N PRO A 80 -10.75 -19.65 10.74
CA PRO A 80 -11.49 -18.58 11.45
C PRO A 80 -11.21 -17.16 10.92
N TYR A 81 -10.37 -17.02 9.90
CA TYR A 81 -10.04 -15.72 9.30
C TYR A 81 -11.17 -15.17 8.42
N PHE A 82 -12.13 -16.03 8.04
CA PHE A 82 -13.35 -15.59 7.36
C PHE A 82 -14.34 -15.03 8.38
N LYS A 83 -14.64 -13.73 8.30
CA LYS A 83 -15.65 -13.09 9.14
C LYS A 83 -16.97 -12.97 8.39
N GLU A 84 -18.00 -13.63 8.89
CA GLU A 84 -19.36 -13.43 8.41
C GLU A 84 -19.87 -12.05 8.87
N LYS A 85 -20.46 -11.30 7.94
CA LYS A 85 -20.98 -9.95 8.22
C LYS A 85 -22.48 -9.94 8.43
N ARG A 86 -23.16 -10.99 7.98
CA ARG A 86 -24.62 -11.11 8.09
C ARG A 86 -25.01 -11.41 9.53
N LYS A 87 -26.14 -10.84 9.94
CA LYS A 87 -26.68 -11.00 11.29
C LYS A 87 -27.71 -12.11 11.30
N GLN A 88 -27.83 -12.76 12.45
CA GLN A 88 -28.99 -13.57 12.74
C GLN A 88 -30.18 -12.65 12.98
N ILE A 89 -31.33 -13.03 12.43
CA ILE A 89 -32.62 -12.37 12.68
C ILE A 89 -33.48 -13.32 13.53
N PRO A 90 -34.44 -12.81 14.30
CA PRO A 90 -35.43 -13.65 14.96
C PRO A 90 -36.23 -14.46 13.94
N GLU A 91 -36.81 -15.57 14.38
CA GLU A 91 -37.78 -16.31 13.57
C GLU A 91 -39.04 -15.44 13.41
N LEU A 92 -39.53 -15.35 12.17
CA LEU A 92 -40.69 -14.53 11.79
C LEU A 92 -41.62 -15.39 10.95
N VAL A 93 -42.93 -15.18 11.10
CA VAL A 93 -43.96 -15.90 10.35
C VAL A 93 -44.62 -14.98 9.33
N SER A 94 -44.98 -15.52 8.16
CA SER A 94 -45.70 -14.74 7.16
C SER A 94 -47.08 -14.29 7.69
N GLY A 95 -47.39 -13.01 7.54
CA GLY A 95 -48.61 -12.40 8.08
C GLY A 95 -48.52 -11.96 9.54
N GLU A 96 -47.36 -12.12 10.19
CA GLU A 96 -47.11 -11.60 11.53
C GLU A 96 -47.08 -10.07 11.52
N ASN A 97 -47.81 -9.44 12.45
CA ASN A 97 -47.77 -8.00 12.65
C ASN A 97 -46.63 -7.64 13.61
N ILE A 98 -45.76 -6.73 13.18
CA ILE A 98 -44.59 -6.30 13.96
C ILE A 98 -44.73 -4.82 14.32
N GLU A 99 -44.44 -4.48 15.58
CA GLU A 99 -44.43 -3.09 16.04
C GLU A 99 -43.19 -2.33 15.57
N VAL A 100 -43.40 -1.20 14.90
CA VAL A 100 -42.32 -0.31 14.47
C VAL A 100 -41.95 0.64 15.61
N VAL A 101 -40.90 0.28 16.36
CA VAL A 101 -40.42 1.08 17.51
C VAL A 101 -39.80 2.42 17.07
N LYS A 102 -39.07 2.44 15.95
CA LYS A 102 -38.36 3.63 15.48
C LYS A 102 -38.04 3.59 13.99
N ILE A 103 -38.35 4.67 13.29
CA ILE A 103 -37.87 4.93 11.93
C ILE A 103 -36.78 6.00 12.01
N THR A 104 -35.63 5.75 11.37
CA THR A 104 -34.50 6.69 11.36
C THR A 104 -34.06 6.98 9.93
N LEU A 105 -34.19 8.22 9.50
CA LEU A 105 -33.60 8.69 8.25
C LEU A 105 -32.11 8.94 8.46
N LYS A 106 -31.26 8.20 7.75
CA LYS A 106 -29.80 8.37 7.81
C LYS A 106 -29.32 9.18 6.62
N LYS A 107 -28.75 10.36 6.90
CA LYS A 107 -27.93 11.07 5.91
C LYS A 107 -26.58 10.37 5.81
N ASP A 108 -26.20 9.96 4.61
CA ASP A 108 -24.90 9.36 4.32
C ASP A 108 -24.26 10.05 3.10
N MET A 109 -22.98 9.79 2.87
CA MET A 109 -22.23 10.31 1.73
C MET A 109 -21.55 9.19 0.95
N THR A 110 -21.38 9.40 -0.35
CA THR A 110 -20.57 8.49 -1.16
C THR A 110 -19.13 8.49 -0.65
N LYS A 111 -18.56 7.29 -0.55
CA LYS A 111 -17.17 7.12 -0.13
C LYS A 111 -16.28 7.09 -1.36
N PRO A 112 -15.10 7.73 -1.33
CA PRO A 112 -14.14 7.60 -2.41
C PRO A 112 -13.64 6.14 -2.50
N PRO A 113 -13.09 5.73 -3.65
CA PRO A 113 -12.45 4.42 -3.80
C PRO A 113 -11.41 4.18 -2.70
N GLN A 114 -11.40 2.96 -2.15
CA GLN A 114 -10.40 2.60 -1.16
C GLN A 114 -9.00 2.58 -1.78
N ARG A 115 -8.02 3.08 -1.03
CA ARG A 115 -6.62 2.98 -1.43
C ARG A 115 -6.18 1.52 -1.48
N TYR A 116 -5.31 1.18 -2.42
CA TYR A 116 -4.70 -0.14 -2.49
C TYR A 116 -3.84 -0.40 -1.25
N THR A 117 -4.09 -1.52 -0.57
CA THR A 117 -3.10 -2.11 0.34
C THR A 117 -1.98 -2.77 -0.47
N GLN A 118 -0.87 -3.18 0.16
CA GLN A 118 0.18 -3.92 -0.54
C GLN A 118 -0.36 -5.21 -1.19
N GLY A 119 -1.21 -5.96 -0.48
CA GLY A 119 -1.84 -7.17 -1.02
C GLY A 119 -2.81 -6.87 -2.17
N ALA A 120 -3.64 -5.82 -2.05
CA ALA A 120 -4.54 -5.42 -3.13
C ALA A 120 -3.77 -4.94 -4.37
N LEU A 121 -2.60 -4.31 -4.18
CA LEU A 121 -1.72 -3.92 -5.27
C LEU A 121 -1.10 -5.14 -5.97
N ILE A 122 -0.68 -6.17 -5.24
CA ILE A 122 -0.20 -7.44 -5.82
C ILE A 122 -1.29 -8.09 -6.68
N ILE A 123 -2.53 -8.15 -6.18
CA ILE A 123 -3.68 -8.69 -6.94
C ILE A 123 -3.90 -7.86 -8.22
N LYS A 124 -3.82 -6.53 -8.12
CA LYS A 124 -3.98 -5.65 -9.28
C LYS A 124 -2.86 -5.82 -10.30
N MET A 125 -1.62 -5.99 -9.85
CA MET A 125 -0.47 -6.29 -10.71
C MET A 125 -0.67 -7.63 -11.42
N GLU A 126 -1.16 -8.66 -10.74
CA GLU A 126 -1.49 -9.96 -11.34
C GLU A 126 -2.57 -9.86 -12.41
N GLN A 127 -3.67 -9.14 -12.13
CA GLN A 127 -4.76 -8.92 -13.11
C GLN A 127 -4.29 -8.18 -14.37
N LEU A 128 -3.25 -7.36 -14.24
CA LEU A 128 -2.66 -6.60 -15.34
C LEU A 128 -1.43 -7.29 -15.94
N SER A 129 -1.11 -8.52 -15.51
CA SER A 129 0.07 -9.27 -15.93
C SER A 129 1.39 -8.50 -15.75
N LEU A 130 1.52 -7.77 -14.65
CA LEU A 130 2.71 -7.01 -14.28
C LEU A 130 3.54 -7.76 -13.26
N GLY A 131 4.76 -8.16 -13.66
CA GLY A 131 5.62 -8.99 -12.83
C GLY A 131 5.09 -10.42 -12.68
N THR A 132 5.96 -11.28 -12.19
CA THR A 132 5.69 -12.67 -11.87
C THR A 132 5.37 -12.84 -10.38
N LYS A 133 5.01 -14.06 -9.96
CA LYS A 133 4.79 -14.39 -8.55
C LYS A 133 6.00 -14.02 -7.66
N SER A 134 7.22 -14.11 -8.21
CA SER A 134 8.46 -13.79 -7.49
C SER A 134 8.86 -12.31 -7.56
N THR A 135 8.45 -11.53 -8.55
CA THR A 135 8.96 -10.15 -8.69
C THR A 135 8.06 -9.07 -8.09
N ARG A 136 6.75 -9.31 -7.94
CA ARG A 136 5.78 -8.28 -7.48
C ARG A 136 6.12 -7.70 -6.11
N HIS A 137 6.50 -8.54 -5.15
CA HIS A 137 6.84 -8.08 -3.81
C HIS A 137 8.12 -7.23 -3.80
N GLU A 138 9.12 -7.59 -4.60
CA GLU A 138 10.34 -6.80 -4.78
C GLU A 138 10.08 -5.47 -5.45
N ILE A 139 9.21 -5.43 -6.47
CA ILE A 139 8.80 -4.19 -7.14
C ILE A 139 8.20 -3.21 -6.11
N ILE A 140 7.24 -3.68 -5.31
CA ILE A 140 6.63 -2.86 -4.25
C ILE A 140 7.69 -2.40 -3.26
N SER A 141 8.59 -3.28 -2.81
CA SER A 141 9.69 -2.93 -1.91
C SER A 141 10.61 -1.84 -2.50
N LYS A 142 10.93 -1.94 -3.79
CA LYS A 142 11.72 -0.93 -4.52
C LYS A 142 11.01 0.42 -4.60
N LEU A 143 9.68 0.45 -4.75
CA LEU A 143 8.91 1.70 -4.72
C LEU A 143 9.02 2.40 -3.35
N TYR A 144 9.01 1.64 -2.26
CA TYR A 144 9.22 2.18 -0.91
C TYR A 144 10.66 2.65 -0.68
N SER A 145 11.66 1.83 -1.06
CA SER A 145 13.07 2.16 -0.84
C SER A 145 13.50 3.39 -1.63
N ARG A 146 12.94 3.59 -2.84
CA ARG A 146 13.14 4.77 -3.68
C ARG A 146 12.24 5.96 -3.31
N LYS A 147 11.38 5.83 -2.28
CA LYS A 147 10.45 6.87 -1.80
C LYS A 147 9.45 7.37 -2.85
N TYR A 148 9.05 6.49 -3.77
CA TYR A 148 7.92 6.74 -4.66
C TYR A 148 6.58 6.47 -3.95
N VAL A 149 6.57 5.56 -3.00
CA VAL A 149 5.43 5.34 -2.11
C VAL A 149 5.87 5.36 -0.64
N MET A 150 4.97 5.76 0.25
CA MET A 150 5.19 5.82 1.69
C MET A 150 3.96 5.33 2.46
N GLY A 151 4.12 5.13 3.78
CA GLY A 151 3.03 4.72 4.67
C GLY A 151 2.94 3.19 4.85
N GLY A 152 1.97 2.73 5.64
CA GLY A 152 1.65 1.30 5.72
C GLY A 152 0.83 0.84 4.52
N THR A 153 -0.16 1.65 4.15
CA THR A 153 -0.84 1.58 2.86
C THR A 153 -0.04 2.42 1.86
N PRO A 154 0.32 1.88 0.67
CA PRO A 154 1.02 2.63 -0.37
C PRO A 154 0.34 3.95 -0.71
N ILE A 155 0.99 5.07 -0.39
CA ILE A 155 0.57 6.41 -0.79
C ILE A 155 1.64 6.99 -1.71
N PRO A 156 1.30 7.41 -2.94
CA PRO A 156 2.27 7.98 -3.87
C PRO A 156 2.81 9.31 -3.33
N THR A 157 4.09 9.55 -3.56
CA THR A 157 4.74 10.83 -3.22
C THR A 157 4.60 11.83 -4.36
N SER A 158 4.86 13.12 -4.09
CA SER A 158 4.85 14.14 -5.14
C SER A 158 5.87 13.84 -6.24
N THR A 159 7.04 13.27 -5.90
CA THR A 159 8.00 12.82 -6.91
C THR A 159 7.44 11.69 -7.76
N ALA A 160 6.74 10.72 -7.17
CA ALA A 160 6.14 9.64 -7.94
C ALA A 160 5.07 10.15 -8.91
N ILE A 161 4.21 11.06 -8.45
CA ILE A 161 3.18 11.69 -9.30
C ILE A 161 3.85 12.43 -10.45
N ALA A 162 4.85 13.27 -10.18
CA ALA A 162 5.55 14.00 -11.23
C ALA A 162 6.27 13.11 -12.24
N VAL A 163 6.86 11.98 -11.81
CA VAL A 163 7.46 11.00 -12.72
C VAL A 163 6.40 10.35 -13.61
N VAL A 164 5.25 9.96 -13.04
CA VAL A 164 4.14 9.37 -13.81
C VAL A 164 3.55 10.38 -14.79
N ASP A 165 3.27 11.59 -14.34
CA ASP A 165 2.69 12.65 -15.18
C ASP A 165 3.63 13.05 -16.32
N ALA A 166 4.93 13.12 -16.06
CA ALA A 166 5.93 13.42 -17.08
C ALA A 166 6.03 12.35 -18.17
N LEU A 167 5.63 11.11 -17.86
CA LEU A 167 5.73 9.96 -18.76
C LEU A 167 4.36 9.45 -19.23
N ILE A 168 3.26 10.11 -18.86
CA ILE A 168 1.89 9.56 -18.96
C ILE A 168 1.48 9.20 -20.40
N ASN A 169 2.03 9.92 -21.37
CA ASN A 169 1.75 9.69 -22.79
C ASN A 169 2.56 8.53 -23.36
N CYS A 170 3.69 8.17 -22.74
CA CYS A 170 4.58 7.12 -23.22
C CYS A 170 4.08 5.73 -22.82
N ASP A 171 4.26 4.76 -23.71
CA ASP A 171 3.82 3.40 -23.47
C ASP A 171 4.57 2.70 -22.31
N VAL A 172 5.77 3.19 -21.95
CA VAL A 172 6.62 2.61 -20.90
C VAL A 172 5.99 2.61 -19.50
N VAL A 173 5.07 3.54 -19.21
CA VAL A 173 4.35 3.58 -17.93
C VAL A 173 2.98 2.91 -17.99
N LYS A 174 2.55 2.48 -19.18
CA LYS A 174 1.25 1.81 -19.37
C LYS A 174 1.40 0.31 -19.12
N PRO A 175 0.45 -0.33 -18.43
CA PRO A 175 0.53 -1.77 -18.13
C PRO A 175 0.73 -2.66 -19.37
N LYS A 176 0.13 -2.27 -20.50
CA LYS A 176 0.16 -3.01 -21.76
C LYS A 176 1.58 -3.33 -22.24
N MET A 177 2.51 -2.37 -22.15
CA MET A 177 3.87 -2.55 -22.62
C MET A 177 4.62 -3.58 -21.76
N THR A 178 4.57 -3.42 -20.44
CA THR A 178 5.21 -4.35 -19.50
C THR A 178 4.59 -5.74 -19.57
N ALA A 179 3.26 -5.85 -19.65
CA ALA A 179 2.57 -7.13 -19.79
C ALA A 179 2.98 -7.88 -21.07
N LYS A 180 3.21 -7.15 -22.18
CA LYS A 180 3.75 -7.75 -23.39
C LYS A 180 5.16 -8.31 -23.18
N LEU A 181 6.05 -7.56 -22.53
CA LEU A 181 7.41 -8.05 -22.24
C LEU A 181 7.40 -9.29 -21.33
N GLU A 182 6.51 -9.34 -20.34
CA GLU A 182 6.32 -10.53 -19.50
C GLU A 182 5.79 -11.73 -20.31
N ALA A 183 4.87 -11.49 -21.25
CA ALA A 183 4.38 -12.53 -22.15
C ALA A 183 5.48 -13.05 -23.09
N ASP A 184 6.29 -12.16 -23.68
CA ASP A 184 7.40 -12.55 -24.54
C ASP A 184 8.44 -13.40 -23.77
N MET A 185 8.67 -13.11 -22.49
CA MET A 185 9.53 -13.95 -21.64
C MET A 185 8.95 -15.34 -21.37
N ASN A 186 7.63 -15.46 -21.22
CA ASN A 186 6.97 -16.76 -21.09
C ASN A 186 7.03 -17.54 -22.41
N ASP A 187 6.86 -16.87 -23.55
CA ASP A 187 6.99 -17.51 -24.86
C ASP A 187 8.40 -18.08 -25.10
N ILE A 188 9.45 -17.43 -24.57
CA ILE A 188 10.80 -18.02 -24.56
C ILE A 188 10.85 -19.28 -23.69
N ALA A 189 10.31 -19.21 -22.47
CA ALA A 189 10.32 -20.34 -21.53
C ALA A 189 9.55 -21.56 -22.07
N GLU A 190 8.49 -21.33 -22.84
CA GLU A 190 7.68 -22.36 -23.50
C GLU A 190 8.24 -22.80 -24.86
N GLY A 191 9.33 -22.21 -25.33
CA GLY A 191 9.96 -22.53 -26.62
C GLY A 191 9.20 -22.01 -27.85
N LYS A 192 8.26 -21.07 -27.67
CA LYS A 192 7.45 -20.44 -28.73
C LYS A 192 8.16 -19.29 -29.44
N LYS A 193 9.07 -18.59 -28.74
CA LYS A 193 9.89 -17.50 -29.29
C LYS A 193 11.37 -17.70 -29.00
N THR A 194 12.21 -17.19 -29.88
CA THR A 194 13.66 -17.17 -29.62
C THR A 194 14.07 -15.94 -28.80
N LEU A 195 15.20 -16.05 -28.09
CA LEU A 195 15.81 -14.91 -27.39
C LEU A 195 16.12 -13.75 -28.35
N GLN A 196 16.64 -14.05 -29.54
CA GLN A 196 17.05 -13.02 -30.51
C GLN A 196 15.86 -12.19 -31.01
N GLU A 197 14.75 -12.85 -31.36
CA GLU A 197 13.52 -12.18 -31.80
C GLU A 197 12.95 -11.30 -30.69
N THR A 198 12.83 -11.84 -29.47
CA THR A 198 12.30 -11.12 -28.31
C THR A 198 13.14 -9.89 -27.96
N VAL A 199 14.47 -10.01 -27.98
CA VAL A 199 15.38 -8.89 -27.72
C VAL A 199 15.25 -7.83 -28.83
N LYS A 200 15.13 -8.25 -30.10
CA LYS A 200 14.95 -7.32 -31.23
C LYS A 200 13.65 -6.54 -31.10
N GLU A 201 12.52 -7.21 -30.82
CA GLU A 201 11.22 -6.57 -30.60
C GLU A 201 11.24 -5.62 -29.40
N SER A 202 11.82 -6.05 -28.28
CA SER A 202 11.96 -5.24 -27.06
C SER A 202 12.78 -3.97 -27.32
N ARG A 203 13.88 -4.09 -28.06
CA ARG A 203 14.71 -2.93 -28.45
C ARG A 203 13.92 -1.98 -29.33
N GLN A 204 13.18 -2.46 -30.33
CA GLN A 204 12.35 -1.61 -31.19
C GLN A 204 11.30 -0.83 -30.39
N MET A 205 10.66 -1.49 -29.43
CA MET A 205 9.66 -0.88 -28.56
C MET A 205 10.28 0.22 -27.68
N LEU A 206 11.44 -0.05 -27.06
CA LEU A 206 12.16 0.92 -26.26
C LEU A 206 12.70 2.09 -27.10
N THR A 207 13.19 1.83 -28.31
CA THR A 207 13.65 2.89 -29.22
C THR A 207 12.53 3.87 -29.55
N LYS A 208 11.30 3.39 -29.80
CA LYS A 208 10.14 4.26 -30.03
C LYS A 208 9.87 5.18 -28.84
N VAL A 209 9.87 4.61 -27.63
CA VAL A 209 9.71 5.39 -26.39
C VAL A 209 10.81 6.45 -26.25
N MET A 210 12.07 6.11 -26.55
CA MET A 210 13.18 7.06 -26.44
C MET A 210 13.06 8.21 -27.44
N VAL A 211 12.63 7.93 -28.68
CA VAL A 211 12.39 8.95 -29.71
C VAL A 211 11.27 9.90 -29.31
N GLU A 212 10.22 9.39 -28.65
CA GLU A 212 9.12 10.21 -28.12
C GLU A 212 9.55 11.07 -26.92
N LEU A 213 10.46 10.57 -26.08
CA LEU A 213 10.88 11.25 -24.85
C LEU A 213 11.99 12.28 -25.04
N GLU A 214 12.89 12.10 -26.02
CA GLU A 214 14.05 12.98 -26.20
C GLU A 214 13.66 14.46 -26.41
N PRO A 215 12.61 14.80 -27.19
CA PRO A 215 12.18 16.19 -27.36
C PRO A 215 11.71 16.87 -26.07
N GLU A 216 11.05 16.13 -25.18
CA GLU A 216 10.47 16.65 -23.92
C GLU A 216 11.43 16.57 -22.73
N LYS A 217 12.68 16.13 -22.94
CA LYS A 217 13.67 15.83 -21.90
C LYS A 217 13.88 16.95 -20.89
N GLU A 218 14.05 18.20 -21.33
CA GLU A 218 14.30 19.33 -20.42
C GLU A 218 13.08 19.64 -19.56
N LYS A 219 11.88 19.54 -20.13
CA LYS A 219 10.62 19.71 -19.40
C LYS A 219 10.40 18.61 -18.38
N ILE A 220 10.68 17.35 -18.75
CA ILE A 220 10.63 16.20 -17.83
C ILE A 220 11.60 16.43 -16.65
N LYS A 221 12.83 16.84 -16.95
CA LYS A 221 13.85 17.14 -15.95
C LYS A 221 13.42 18.26 -15.01
N GLU A 222 12.85 19.35 -15.52
CA GLU A 222 12.37 20.46 -14.70
C GLU A 222 11.23 20.02 -13.78
N ASN A 223 10.22 19.33 -14.33
CA ASN A 223 9.07 18.83 -13.58
C ASN A 223 9.50 17.90 -12.43
N ILE A 224 10.37 16.92 -12.72
CA ILE A 224 10.85 15.98 -11.70
C ILE A 224 11.70 16.72 -10.65
N ASN A 225 12.60 17.62 -11.05
CA ASN A 225 13.42 18.36 -10.12
C ASN A 225 12.59 19.24 -9.17
N ASN A 226 11.55 19.90 -9.69
CA ASN A 226 10.65 20.73 -8.90
C ASN A 226 9.85 19.87 -7.90
N ALA A 227 9.37 18.71 -8.32
CA ALA A 227 8.67 17.78 -7.43
C ALA A 227 9.58 17.20 -6.34
N VAL A 228 10.83 16.86 -6.67
CA VAL A 228 11.83 16.39 -5.70
C VAL A 228 12.19 17.49 -4.71
N LYS A 229 12.37 18.73 -5.17
CA LYS A 229 12.61 19.89 -4.30
C LYS A 229 11.43 20.10 -3.35
N ALA A 230 10.20 20.11 -3.88
CA ALA A 230 8.99 20.28 -3.09
C ALA A 230 8.86 19.17 -2.03
N GLN A 231 9.08 17.89 -2.40
CA GLN A 231 8.99 16.76 -1.47
C GLN A 231 9.99 16.86 -0.31
N ASN A 232 11.18 17.38 -0.59
CA ASN A 232 12.24 17.48 0.41
C ASN A 232 12.21 18.81 1.18
N THR A 233 11.38 19.77 0.79
CA THR A 233 11.27 21.06 1.47
C THR A 233 10.43 20.93 2.73
N ILE A 234 10.96 21.44 3.84
CA ILE A 234 10.33 21.35 5.18
C ILE A 234 9.68 22.70 5.56
N GLY A 235 10.23 23.81 5.10
CA GLY A 235 9.75 25.16 5.42
C GLY A 235 10.87 26.20 5.38
N PRO A 236 10.60 27.45 5.77
CA PRO A 236 11.59 28.53 5.72
C PRO A 236 12.69 28.36 6.77
N CYS A 237 13.89 28.84 6.44
CA CYS A 237 15.04 28.86 7.33
C CYS A 237 14.91 30.01 8.33
N PRO A 238 15.00 29.75 9.65
CA PRO A 238 14.85 30.80 10.66
C PRO A 238 15.99 31.84 10.63
N LYS A 239 17.14 31.53 9.97
CA LYS A 239 18.28 32.45 9.88
C LYS A 239 18.25 33.39 8.66
N CYS A 240 17.63 32.97 7.55
CA CYS A 240 17.73 33.72 6.28
C CYS A 240 16.44 33.72 5.44
N GLY A 241 15.35 33.13 5.94
CA GLY A 241 14.07 33.04 5.23
C GLY A 241 14.01 32.04 4.07
N LYS A 242 15.13 31.69 3.43
CA LYS A 242 15.19 30.71 2.31
C LYS A 242 14.77 29.31 2.74
N SER A 243 14.32 28.46 1.81
CA SER A 243 13.80 27.12 2.11
C SER A 243 14.83 26.16 2.74
N LEU A 244 14.40 25.40 3.75
CA LEU A 244 15.12 24.27 4.32
C LEU A 244 14.70 22.98 3.62
N MET A 245 15.67 22.16 3.20
CA MET A 245 15.40 20.88 2.55
C MET A 245 16.13 19.72 3.23
N VAL A 246 15.54 18.53 3.20
CA VAL A 246 16.23 17.29 3.55
C VAL A 246 17.22 16.93 2.45
N ARG A 247 18.48 16.73 2.86
CA ARG A 247 19.60 16.30 2.02
C ARG A 247 20.21 15.03 2.60
N VAL A 248 20.91 14.30 1.74
CA VAL A 248 21.71 13.12 2.13
C VAL A 248 23.17 13.44 1.86
N SER A 249 24.01 13.27 2.87
CA SER A 249 25.46 13.43 2.76
C SER A 249 26.09 12.31 1.93
N LYS A 250 27.34 12.51 1.47
CA LYS A 250 28.12 11.46 0.78
C LYS A 250 28.21 10.14 1.59
N LYS A 251 28.17 10.23 2.92
CA LYS A 251 28.20 9.08 3.84
C LYS A 251 26.80 8.48 4.10
N GLY A 252 25.77 8.86 3.34
CA GLY A 252 24.41 8.34 3.47
C GLY A 252 23.59 8.92 4.63
N LYS A 253 24.17 9.78 5.49
CA LYS A 253 23.44 10.39 6.60
C LYS A 253 22.49 11.48 6.10
N ARG A 254 21.23 11.45 6.53
CA ARG A 254 20.22 12.48 6.22
C ARG A 254 20.27 13.64 7.20
N PHE A 255 20.11 14.86 6.69
CA PHE A 255 20.13 16.10 7.45
C PHE A 255 19.26 17.16 6.77
N VAL A 256 18.90 18.23 7.47
CA VAL A 256 18.25 19.41 6.89
C VAL A 256 19.33 20.43 6.56
N GLY A 257 19.31 20.99 5.35
CA GLY A 257 20.19 22.08 4.95
C GLY A 257 19.43 23.21 4.28
N CYS A 258 19.90 24.45 4.50
CA CYS A 258 19.38 25.63 3.82
C CYS A 258 19.69 25.58 2.31
N THR A 259 18.72 25.98 1.48
CA THR A 259 18.93 26.17 0.04
C THR A 259 19.88 27.32 -0.27
N GLY A 260 20.02 28.28 0.63
CA GLY A 260 20.91 29.44 0.49
C GLY A 260 22.40 29.17 0.71
N TYR A 261 22.86 27.93 0.68
CA TYR A 261 24.29 27.60 0.73
C TYR A 261 24.97 28.06 -0.58
N PRO A 262 26.17 28.70 -0.55
CA PRO A 262 27.10 28.81 0.58
C PRO A 262 26.84 29.94 1.60
N ASP A 263 26.01 30.93 1.26
CA ASP A 263 25.75 32.13 2.09
C ASP A 263 25.12 31.79 3.46
N CYS A 264 24.27 30.76 3.51
CA CYS A 264 23.64 30.28 4.73
C CYS A 264 24.02 28.82 5.00
N LYS A 265 24.95 28.61 5.94
CA LYS A 265 25.43 27.28 6.38
C LYS A 265 24.53 26.61 7.43
N ASN A 266 23.29 27.05 7.58
CA ASN A 266 22.39 26.51 8.59
C ASN A 266 22.01 25.06 8.26
N THR A 267 22.27 24.14 9.19
CA THR A 267 21.97 22.71 9.05
C THR A 267 21.40 22.14 10.34
N TYR A 268 20.56 21.11 10.22
CA TYR A 268 19.99 20.40 11.36
C TYR A 268 20.12 18.89 11.19
N SER A 269 20.50 18.21 12.26
CA SER A 269 20.57 16.74 12.29
C SER A 269 19.17 16.13 12.34
N LEU A 270 18.94 15.10 11.53
CA LEU A 270 17.73 14.29 11.57
C LEU A 270 18.01 12.90 12.15
N PRO A 271 17.02 12.22 12.76
CA PRO A 271 17.15 10.81 13.12
C PRO A 271 17.51 9.99 11.88
N GLN A 272 18.45 9.06 11.95
CA GLN A 272 18.90 8.32 10.76
C GLN A 272 18.01 7.12 10.41
N GLN A 273 17.23 6.63 11.37
CA GLN A 273 16.34 5.49 11.22
C GLN A 273 14.87 5.94 11.23
N GLY A 274 13.99 5.14 10.59
CA GLY A 274 12.55 5.38 10.54
C GLY A 274 12.07 6.25 9.37
N GLY A 275 10.76 6.18 9.13
CA GLY A 275 10.07 7.03 8.17
C GLY A 275 10.02 8.48 8.66
N LEU A 276 10.16 9.42 7.73
CA LEU A 276 10.07 10.85 8.00
C LEU A 276 9.01 11.44 7.07
N THR A 277 8.01 12.08 7.66
CA THR A 277 6.90 12.71 6.94
C THR A 277 6.96 14.20 7.22
N MET A 278 6.98 15.01 6.16
CA MET A 278 6.96 16.47 6.31
C MET A 278 5.59 16.90 6.79
N THR A 279 5.55 17.83 7.74
CA THR A 279 4.31 18.44 8.20
C THR A 279 4.34 19.93 7.86
N THR A 280 3.16 20.54 7.74
CA THR A 280 3.00 21.99 7.54
C THR A 280 3.15 22.79 8.83
N LYS A 281 3.42 22.14 9.97
CA LYS A 281 3.45 22.78 11.29
C LYS A 281 4.79 23.46 11.54
N ALA A 282 4.74 24.68 12.07
CA ALA A 282 5.88 25.35 12.69
C ALA A 282 5.86 25.14 14.21
N CYS A 283 7.03 25.18 14.85
CA CYS A 283 7.13 25.05 16.30
C CYS A 283 6.80 26.38 16.99
N ASP A 284 5.81 26.39 17.88
CA ASP A 284 5.38 27.60 18.59
C ASP A 284 6.49 28.29 19.42
N ALA A 285 7.58 27.61 19.75
CA ALA A 285 8.65 28.16 20.60
C ALA A 285 9.85 28.72 19.82
N CYS A 286 10.08 28.29 18.59
CA CYS A 286 11.26 28.72 17.82
C CYS A 286 10.97 28.92 16.33
N ASN A 287 9.70 28.83 15.94
CA ASN A 287 9.18 28.91 14.58
C ASN A 287 9.82 27.95 13.57
N ALA A 288 10.67 27.02 14.02
CA ALA A 288 11.31 26.05 13.16
C ALA A 288 10.30 24.97 12.73
N PRO A 289 10.38 24.48 11.49
CA PRO A 289 9.49 23.44 11.01
C PRO A 289 9.49 22.16 11.86
N ILE A 290 8.35 21.48 11.90
CA ILE A 290 8.16 20.20 12.58
C ILE A 290 8.11 19.08 11.53
N VAL A 291 8.80 17.98 11.82
CA VAL A 291 8.73 16.75 11.02
C VAL A 291 8.18 15.62 11.86
N GLN A 292 7.37 14.74 11.26
CA GLN A 292 6.86 13.56 11.95
C GLN A 292 7.79 12.37 11.70
N VAL A 293 8.21 11.71 12.78
CA VAL A 293 9.13 10.56 12.73
C VAL A 293 8.39 9.30 13.16
N LYS A 294 8.56 8.21 12.41
CA LYS A 294 7.99 6.90 12.71
C LYS A 294 9.07 5.81 12.66
N LEU A 295 9.41 5.26 13.82
CA LEU A 295 10.26 4.06 13.92
C LEU A 295 9.43 2.78 13.85
N LYS A 296 10.06 1.69 13.41
CA LYS A 296 9.43 0.35 13.39
C LYS A 296 9.00 -0.02 14.83
N GLY A 297 7.74 -0.42 14.99
CA GLY A 297 7.18 -0.83 16.29
C GLY A 297 6.85 0.31 17.27
N ARG A 298 7.03 1.59 16.90
CA ARG A 298 6.69 2.73 17.77
C ARG A 298 5.61 3.61 17.16
N ARG A 299 4.85 4.30 18.01
CA ARG A 299 3.94 5.38 17.58
C ARG A 299 4.76 6.52 16.96
N SER A 300 4.20 7.18 15.95
CA SER A 300 4.82 8.37 15.37
C SER A 300 4.81 9.53 16.36
N TRP A 301 5.84 10.39 16.30
CA TRP A 301 5.90 11.61 17.10
C TRP A 301 6.39 12.78 16.27
N ASP A 302 5.99 13.98 16.72
CA ASP A 302 6.36 15.24 16.09
C ASP A 302 7.72 15.71 16.65
N LEU A 303 8.66 16.02 15.77
CA LEU A 303 10.02 16.46 16.08
C LEU A 303 10.25 17.86 15.51
N CYS A 304 10.44 18.85 16.38
CA CYS A 304 10.99 20.14 15.96
C CYS A 304 12.42 19.93 15.47
N ILE A 305 12.75 20.45 14.28
CA ILE A 305 14.07 20.26 13.67
C ILE A 305 15.17 21.06 14.38
N ASN A 306 14.83 22.13 15.10
CA ASN A 306 15.80 22.92 15.84
C ASN A 306 16.28 22.13 17.08
N PRO A 307 17.59 21.78 17.18
CA PRO A 307 18.14 21.12 18.37
C PRO A 307 18.12 22.05 19.59
N GLU A 308 18.25 23.36 19.39
CA GLU A 308 18.28 24.38 20.45
C GLU A 308 16.89 24.89 20.84
N CYS A 309 15.82 24.21 20.40
CA CYS A 309 14.45 24.59 20.70
C CYS A 309 14.24 24.74 22.23
N PRO A 310 13.70 25.87 22.73
CA PRO A 310 13.48 26.10 24.16
C PRO A 310 12.61 25.02 24.82
N LYS A 311 11.62 24.47 24.07
CA LYS A 311 10.78 23.35 24.53
C LYS A 311 11.55 22.04 24.72
N LYS A 312 12.69 21.84 24.03
CA LYS A 312 13.57 20.68 24.24
C LYS A 312 14.45 20.86 25.47
N LYS A 313 15.04 22.05 25.66
CA LYS A 313 15.88 22.36 26.82
C LYS A 313 15.13 22.20 28.15
N LYS A 314 13.91 22.75 28.27
CA LYS A 314 13.03 22.57 29.43
C LYS A 314 12.64 21.11 29.72
N LYS A 315 12.70 20.22 28.72
CA LYS A 315 12.38 18.79 28.88
C LYS A 315 13.55 18.01 29.45
N ILE A 316 14.78 18.40 29.10
CA ILE A 316 16.02 17.78 29.60
C ILE A 316 16.24 18.18 31.07
N GLU A 317 16.02 19.45 31.42
CA GLU A 317 16.13 19.96 32.80
C GLU A 317 15.13 19.35 33.80
N LYS A 318 14.01 18.78 33.32
CA LYS A 318 13.02 18.08 34.17
C LYS A 318 13.28 16.58 34.34
N THR A 319 14.31 16.04 33.68
CA THR A 319 14.62 14.60 33.69
C THR A 319 15.99 14.30 34.32
N VAL A 320 16.67 15.33 34.81
CA VAL A 320 17.84 15.26 35.71
C VAL A 320 17.33 15.61 37.10
#